data_AF-A0A7W1FLG2-F1
#
_entry.id   AF-A0A7W1FLG2-F1
#
_cell.length_a   1.000
_cell.length_b   1.000
_cell.length_c   1.000
_cell.angle_alpha   90.00
_cell.angle_beta   90.00
_cell.angle_gamma   90.00
#
_symmetry.space_group_name_H-M   'P 1'
#
loop_
_entity.id
_entity.type
_entity.pdbx_description
1 polymer ?
#
loop_
_entity_poly.entity_id
_entity_poly.type
_entity_poly.pdbx_seq_one_letter_code
_entity_poly.pdbx_strand_id
1 'polypeptide(L)' 'MSVSPEIERLIAYLNACGGMDRFESFDANGEPDPVAARATAERLRAQLGANLDVIASVEQSANRVTVTLLVEHATV' A
#
# COMPACT_ATOMS: atom_id res chain seq x y z
N MET A 1 -18.83 -5.46 -8.54
CA MET A 1 -18.04 -5.93 -7.39
C MET A 1 -18.17 -4.86 -6.32
N SER A 2 -18.65 -5.20 -5.12
CA SER A 2 -18.71 -4.25 -4.02
C SER A 2 -17.34 -4.20 -3.36
N VAL A 3 -16.71 -3.03 -3.38
CA VAL A 3 -15.43 -2.78 -2.71
C VAL A 3 -15.69 -2.70 -1.21
N SER A 4 -14.80 -3.25 -0.37
CA SER A 4 -15.01 -3.17 1.09
C SER A 4 -14.76 -1.73 1.59
N PRO A 5 -15.38 -1.30 2.70
CA PRO A 5 -15.16 0.04 3.25
C PRO A 5 -13.70 0.35 3.59
N GLU A 6 -12.92 -0.68 3.90
CA GLU A 6 -11.48 -0.54 4.19
C GLU A 6 -10.68 -0.19 2.94
N ILE A 7 -11.05 -0.80 1.80
CA ILE A 7 -10.43 -0.49 0.51
C ILE A 7 -10.85 0.89 0.03
N GLU A 8 -12.12 1.30 0.24
CA GLU A 8 -12.55 2.67 -0.06
C GLU A 8 -11.74 3.71 0.73
N ARG A 9 -11.48 3.45 2.01
CA ARG A 9 -10.63 4.31 2.84
C ARG A 9 -9.18 4.34 2.35
N LEU A 10 -8.64 3.20 1.92
CA LEU A 10 -7.30 3.12 1.34
C LEU A 10 -7.21 3.94 0.04
N ILE A 11 -8.21 3.83 -0.84
CA ILE A 11 -8.28 4.61 -2.09
C ILE A 11 -8.34 6.11 -1.77
N ALA A 12 -9.22 6.52 -0.86
CA ALA A 12 -9.34 7.92 -0.45
C ALA A 12 -8.03 8.47 0.14
N TYR A 13 -7.37 7.66 0.96
CA TYR A 13 -6.05 7.97 1.53
C TYR A 13 -5.01 8.18 0.43
N LEU A 14 -4.84 7.20 -0.47
CA LEU A 14 -3.84 7.28 -1.54
C LEU A 14 -4.12 8.45 -2.48
N ASN A 15 -5.38 8.74 -2.81
CA ASN A 15 -5.74 9.92 -3.59
C ASN A 15 -5.31 11.23 -2.90
N ALA A 16 -5.50 11.33 -1.58
CA ALA A 16 -5.02 12.49 -0.82
C ALA A 16 -3.48 12.61 -0.83
N CYS A 17 -2.76 11.49 -0.96
CA CYS A 17 -1.30 11.43 -1.11
C CYS A 17 -0.81 11.64 -2.56
N GLY A 18 -1.70 11.93 -3.53
CA GLY A 18 -1.31 12.07 -4.94
C GLY A 18 -1.19 10.75 -5.70
N GLY A 19 -1.87 9.71 -5.22
CA GLY A 19 -1.95 8.39 -5.83
C GLY A 19 -0.90 7.39 -5.33
N MET A 20 0.00 7.78 -4.43
CA MET A 20 1.06 6.91 -3.93
C MET A 20 1.50 7.29 -2.53
N ASP A 21 1.90 6.30 -1.72
CA ASP A 21 2.57 6.53 -0.45
C ASP A 21 3.68 5.50 -0.16
N ARG A 22 4.60 5.85 0.74
CA ARG A 22 5.79 5.06 1.09
C ARG A 22 5.87 4.85 2.61
N PHE A 23 6.09 3.61 2.99
CA PHE A 23 6.36 3.20 4.37
C PHE A 23 7.78 2.66 4.48
N GLU A 24 8.50 3.10 5.50
CA GLU A 24 9.84 2.61 5.81
C GLU A 24 9.83 1.93 7.18
N SER A 25 10.61 0.88 7.32
CA SER A 25 10.76 0.15 8.57
C SER A 25 12.20 0.23 9.07
N PHE A 26 12.35 0.45 10.37
CA PHE A 26 13.63 0.52 11.07
C PHE A 26 13.53 -0.27 12.37
N ASP A 27 14.64 -0.87 12.79
CA ASP A 27 14.72 -1.59 14.06
C ASP A 27 14.90 -0.63 15.26
N ALA A 28 15.08 -1.19 16.46
CA ALA A 28 15.28 -0.41 17.68
C ALA A 28 16.57 0.43 17.70
N ASN A 29 17.54 0.11 16.84
CA ASN A 29 18.80 0.84 16.69
C ASN A 29 18.73 1.89 15.57
N GLY A 30 17.61 1.97 14.85
CA GLY A 30 17.45 2.84 13.68
C GLY A 30 18.04 2.26 12.40
N GLU A 31 18.40 0.97 12.38
CA GLU A 31 18.88 0.30 11.18
C GLU A 31 17.70 -0.11 10.30
N PRO A 32 17.83 -0.07 8.96
CA PRO A 32 16.80 -0.55 8.04
C PRO A 32 16.34 -1.97 8.38
N ASP A 33 15.03 -2.17 8.48
CA ASP A 33 14.43 -3.50 8.77
C ASP A 33 13.63 -4.04 7.57
N PRO A 34 14.26 -4.84 6.69
CA PRO A 34 13.58 -5.49 5.57
C PRO A 34 12.54 -6.53 5.99
N VAL A 35 12.66 -7.11 7.18
CA VAL A 35 11.74 -8.14 7.67
C VAL A 35 10.42 -7.50 8.08
N ALA A 36 10.47 -6.39 8.81
CA ALA A 36 9.28 -5.60 9.14
C ALA A 36 8.61 -5.00 7.89
N ALA A 37 9.41 -4.52 6.93
CA ALA A 37 8.89 -4.05 5.65
C ALA A 37 8.18 -5.18 4.88
N ARG A 38 8.76 -6.39 4.86
CA ARG A 38 8.15 -7.57 4.25
C ARG A 38 6.82 -7.91 4.90
N ALA A 39 6.76 -7.97 6.23
CA ALA A 39 5.53 -8.25 6.95
C ALA A 39 4.44 -7.20 6.65
N THR A 40 4.83 -5.93 6.51
CA THR A 40 3.92 -4.84 6.12
C THR A 40 3.40 -5.02 4.69
N ALA A 41 4.27 -5.33 3.74
CA ALA A 41 3.87 -5.59 2.36
C ALA A 41 2.92 -6.80 2.24
N GLU A 42 3.22 -7.90 2.92
CA GLU A 42 2.37 -9.10 2.94
C GLU A 42 0.99 -8.81 3.56
N ARG A 43 0.94 -8.03 4.65
CA ARG A 43 -0.33 -7.60 5.27
C ARG A 43 -1.17 -6.75 4.31
N LEU A 44 -0.56 -5.78 3.63
CA LEU A 44 -1.26 -4.92 2.66
C LEU A 44 -1.77 -5.71 1.45
N ARG A 45 -0.96 -6.65 0.94
CA ARG A 45 -1.37 -7.56 -0.14
C ARG A 45 -2.54 -8.44 0.28
N ALA A 46 -2.51 -8.98 1.49
CA ALA A 46 -3.60 -9.78 2.04
C ALA A 46 -4.89 -8.95 2.22
N GLN A 47 -4.77 -7.70 2.70
CA GLN A 47 -5.90 -6.79 2.84
C GLN A 47 -6.53 -6.42 1.48
N LEU A 48 -5.72 -6.17 0.46
CA LEU A 48 -6.19 -5.93 -0.91
C LEU A 48 -6.86 -7.18 -1.51
N GLY A 49 -6.31 -8.36 -1.25
CA GLY A 49 -6.84 -9.63 -1.71
C GLY A 49 -7.03 -9.64 -3.23
N ALA A 50 -8.26 -9.89 -3.68
CA ALA A 50 -8.61 -9.88 -5.10
C ALA A 50 -8.49 -8.50 -5.79
N ASN A 51 -8.29 -7.42 -5.02
CA ASN A 51 -8.11 -6.07 -5.55
C ASN A 51 -6.63 -5.69 -5.73
N LEU A 52 -5.70 -6.55 -5.30
CA LEU A 52 -4.27 -6.33 -5.54
C LEU A 52 -4.00 -6.32 -7.05
N ASP A 53 -3.20 -5.37 -7.51
CA ASP A 53 -2.86 -5.13 -8.92
C ASP A 53 -4.05 -4.78 -9.83
N VAL A 54 -5.24 -4.57 -9.23
CA VAL A 54 -6.43 -4.04 -9.91
C VAL A 54 -6.72 -2.62 -9.43
N ILE A 55 -6.76 -2.41 -8.12
CA ILE A 55 -7.04 -1.11 -7.50
C ILE A 55 -5.75 -0.41 -7.08
N ALA A 56 -4.81 -1.17 -6.49
CA ALA A 56 -3.53 -0.67 -6.03
C ALA A 56 -2.46 -1.76 -6.15
N SER A 57 -1.22 -1.35 -6.41
CA SER A 57 -0.04 -2.21 -6.35
C SER A 57 0.70 -2.02 -5.02
N VAL A 58 1.41 -3.06 -4.58
CA VAL A 58 2.25 -3.04 -3.37
C VAL A 58 3.63 -3.57 -3.71
N GLU A 59 4.60 -2.67 -3.80
CA GLU A 59 5.99 -2.98 -4.10
C GLU A 59 6.86 -2.93 -2.83
N GLN A 60 7.79 -3.87 -2.68
CA GLN A 60 8.77 -3.85 -1.60
C GLN A 60 10.18 -3.72 -2.18
N SER A 61 10.99 -2.85 -1.58
CA SER A 61 12.41 -2.71 -1.86
C SER A 61 13.17 -2.52 -0.54
N ALA A 62 13.98 -3.51 -0.14
CA ALA A 62 14.65 -3.53 1.16
C ALA A 62 13.68 -3.27 2.33
N ASN A 63 13.91 -2.21 3.11
CA ASN A 63 13.09 -1.79 4.25
C ASN A 63 11.92 -0.87 3.87
N ARG A 64 11.64 -0.72 2.58
CA ARG A 64 10.60 0.16 2.05
C ARG A 64 9.47 -0.62 1.41
N VAL A 65 8.26 -0.16 1.67
CA VAL A 65 7.05 -0.55 0.96
C VAL A 65 6.46 0.68 0.27
N THR A 66 6.17 0.57 -1.01
CA THR A 66 5.44 1.59 -1.78
C THR A 66 4.07 1.03 -2.13
N VAL A 67 3.03 1.83 -1.93
CA VAL A 67 1.66 1.51 -2.34
C VAL A 67 1.22 2.55 -3.36
N THR A 68 0.79 2.09 -4.54
CA THR A 68 0.42 2.96 -5.66
C THR A 68 -1.00 2.63 -6.11
N LEU A 69 -1.83 3.65 -6.25
CA LEU A 69 -3.16 3.53 -6.84
C LEU A 69 -3.02 3.28 -8.35
N LEU A 70 -3.73 2.28 -8.86
CA LEU A 70 -3.71 1.91 -10.28
C LEU A 70 -4.95 2.38 -11.04
N VAL A 71 -6.08 2.51 -10.34
CA VAL A 71 -7.30 3.08 -10.91
C VAL A 71 -7.17 4.59 -10.97
N GLU A 72 -7.18 5.14 -12.19
CA GLU A 72 -7.33 6.59 -12.37
C GLU A 72 -8.64 7.04 -11.71
N HIS A 73 -8.54 8.10 -10.91
CA HIS A 73 -9.72 8.83 -10.50
C HIS A 73 -10.32 9.42 -11.79
N ALA A 74 -11.41 8.83 -12.29
CA ALA A 74 -12.19 9.46 -13.34
C ALA A 74 -12.71 10.78 -12.75
N THR A 75 -12.01 11.88 -13.03
CA THR A 75 -12.47 13.23 -12.73
C THR A 75 -13.74 13.45 -13.54
N VAL A 76 -14.88 13.40 -12.85
CA VAL A 76 -16.17 13.91 -13.34
C VAL A 76 -16.20 15.42 -13.17
#